data_AF-A0A0G0MZ41-F1
#
_entry.id   AF-A0A0G0MZ41-F1
#
_cell.length_a   1.000
_cell.length_b   1.000
_cell.length_c   1.000
_cell.angle_alpha   90.00
_cell.angle_beta   90.00
_cell.angle_gamma   90.00
#
_symmetry.space_group_name_H-M   'P 1'
#
loop_
_entity.id
_entity.type
_entity.pdbx_description
1 polymer ?
#
loop_
_entity_poly.entity_id
_entity_poly.type
_entity_poly.pdbx_seq_one_letter_code
_entity_poly.pdbx_strand_id
1 'polypeptide(L)'
;MNHLIKKRSLSRQVMATEASALIIALLLMGFLVVLGLGMSKIIVDSIRVESNVVDAGKSYFAAEAGIERGLYYHENNLSGFEIEESFNFRAQNQAQATYKIIAQEERVPCLHRPEEWRSLGLQESVSWSLFRWDENLGRVEIKDFDLAYFVDRSEAQFKGVNGNVLRWKILGIRGGATQSISGILPYDSGMSPNHLEESDDANFYEGQSGGTFFNDPHYPIIQFLENHQFNTLILTNVVELANQADPLVQLPELNELKIQLSVPEKTACEYALIEGNGILGGALQSLDVQVQRDSALPVYDFALYQTE
;
A
#
# COMPACT_ATOMS: atom_id res chain seq x y z
N MET A 1 -106.33 5.21 -5.43
CA MET A 1 -105.33 4.33 -4.77
C MET A 1 -104.01 4.15 -5.53
N ASN A 2 -103.88 4.56 -6.80
CA ASN A 2 -102.64 4.42 -7.58
C ASN A 2 -101.57 5.53 -7.35
N HIS A 3 -101.92 6.64 -6.70
CA HIS A 3 -100.99 7.75 -6.47
C HIS A 3 -100.04 7.56 -5.28
N LEU A 4 -100.40 6.70 -4.32
CA LEU A 4 -99.62 6.43 -3.10
C LEU A 4 -98.55 5.34 -3.30
N ILE A 5 -98.74 4.44 -4.27
CA ILE A 5 -97.77 3.37 -4.59
C ILE A 5 -96.56 3.94 -5.35
N LYS A 6 -96.78 4.91 -6.26
CA LYS A 6 -95.71 5.56 -7.03
C LYS A 6 -94.78 6.43 -6.16
N LYS A 7 -95.29 7.01 -5.06
CA LYS A 7 -94.48 7.82 -4.13
C LYS A 7 -93.55 6.97 -3.25
N ARG A 8 -93.95 5.74 -2.91
CA ARG A 8 -93.11 4.79 -2.15
C ARG A 8 -91.96 4.21 -3.00
N SER A 9 -92.16 3.96 -4.29
CA SER A 9 -91.09 3.43 -5.16
C SER A 9 -90.01 4.48 -5.46
N LEU A 10 -90.38 5.75 -5.63
CA LEU A 10 -89.41 6.85 -5.79
C LEU A 10 -88.56 7.06 -4.53
N SER A 11 -89.13 6.97 -3.31
CA SER A 11 -88.34 7.09 -2.07
C SER A 11 -87.31 5.95 -1.88
N ARG A 12 -87.63 4.73 -2.35
CA ARG A 12 -86.69 3.60 -2.32
C ARG A 12 -85.59 3.72 -3.38
N GLN A 13 -85.90 4.25 -4.57
CA GLN A 13 -84.89 4.54 -5.59
C GLN A 13 -83.94 5.66 -5.16
N VAL A 14 -84.44 6.72 -4.52
CA VAL A 14 -83.63 7.82 -3.98
C VAL A 14 -82.73 7.35 -2.83
N MET A 15 -83.24 6.54 -1.89
CA MET A 15 -82.41 5.94 -0.83
C MET A 15 -81.35 4.97 -1.38
N ALA A 16 -81.65 4.22 -2.45
CA ALA A 16 -80.67 3.32 -3.07
C ALA A 16 -79.54 4.09 -3.78
N THR A 17 -79.85 5.25 -4.40
CA THR A 17 -78.82 6.12 -4.98
C THR A 17 -77.97 6.82 -3.92
N GLU A 18 -78.55 7.22 -2.78
CA GLU A 18 -77.81 7.83 -1.66
C GLU A 18 -76.88 6.83 -0.95
N ALA A 19 -77.34 5.60 -0.71
CA ALA A 19 -76.52 4.54 -0.13
C ALA A 19 -75.36 4.11 -1.07
N SER A 20 -75.62 4.08 -2.38
CA SER A 20 -74.58 3.81 -3.39
C SER A 20 -73.52 4.92 -3.43
N ALA A 21 -73.94 6.18 -3.35
CA ALA A 21 -73.02 7.33 -3.30
C ALA A 21 -72.10 7.29 -2.06
N LEU A 22 -72.63 6.88 -0.91
CA LEU A 22 -71.85 6.76 0.33
C LEU A 22 -70.80 5.64 0.25
N ILE A 23 -71.15 4.48 -0.32
CA ILE A 23 -70.21 3.37 -0.52
C ILE A 23 -69.11 3.77 -1.52
N ILE A 24 -69.48 4.44 -2.62
CA ILE A 24 -68.51 4.94 -3.61
C ILE A 24 -67.57 5.97 -2.97
N ALA A 25 -68.08 6.88 -2.14
CA ALA A 25 -67.26 7.85 -1.43
C ALA A 25 -66.29 7.17 -0.44
N LEU A 26 -66.74 6.12 0.25
CA LEU A 26 -65.92 5.37 1.21
C LEU A 26 -64.83 4.55 0.49
N LEU A 27 -65.15 3.94 -0.65
CA LEU A 27 -64.18 3.28 -1.53
C LEU A 27 -63.16 4.28 -2.09
N LEU A 28 -63.61 5.46 -2.54
CA LEU A 28 -62.72 6.52 -3.01
C LEU A 28 -61.80 7.03 -1.90
N MET A 29 -62.31 7.25 -0.69
CA MET A 29 -61.48 7.62 0.46
C MET A 29 -60.48 6.52 0.80
N GLY A 30 -60.89 5.26 0.85
CA GLY A 30 -60.01 4.12 1.11
C GLY A 30 -58.89 4.02 0.07
N PHE A 31 -59.24 4.18 -1.21
CA PHE A 31 -58.26 4.20 -2.30
C PHE A 31 -57.28 5.37 -2.17
N LEU A 32 -57.75 6.58 -1.86
CA LEU A 32 -56.90 7.75 -1.63
C LEU A 32 -55.96 7.55 -0.44
N VAL A 33 -56.44 6.94 0.65
CA VAL A 33 -55.60 6.63 1.82
C VAL A 33 -54.52 5.61 1.46
N VAL A 34 -54.86 4.55 0.74
CA VAL A 34 -53.87 3.54 0.30
C VAL A 34 -52.81 4.17 -0.62
N LEU A 35 -53.21 5.05 -1.55
CA LEU A 35 -52.27 5.79 -2.39
C LEU A 35 -51.36 6.70 -1.57
N GLY A 36 -51.92 7.44 -0.60
CA GLY A 36 -51.15 8.32 0.29
C GLY A 36 -50.12 7.57 1.14
N LEU A 37 -50.50 6.41 1.68
CA LEU A 37 -49.60 5.53 2.42
C LEU A 37 -48.52 4.92 1.51
N GLY A 38 -48.89 4.52 0.29
CA GLY A 38 -47.96 4.01 -0.72
C GLY A 38 -46.89 5.05 -1.09
N MET A 39 -47.30 6.30 -1.36
CA MET A 39 -46.36 7.39 -1.62
C MET A 39 -45.48 7.71 -0.41
N SER A 40 -46.05 7.72 0.80
CA SER A 40 -45.29 7.98 2.03
C SER A 40 -44.18 6.95 2.23
N LYS A 41 -44.46 5.66 1.98
CA LYS A 41 -43.45 4.60 2.04
C LYS A 41 -42.32 4.83 1.03
N ILE A 42 -42.64 5.16 -0.21
CA ILE A 42 -41.64 5.43 -1.26
C ILE A 42 -40.75 6.60 -0.88
N ILE A 43 -41.32 7.68 -0.32
CA ILE A 43 -40.55 8.85 0.12
C ILE A 43 -39.60 8.48 1.26
N VAL A 44 -40.08 7.73 2.27
CA VAL A 44 -39.23 7.29 3.38
C VAL A 44 -38.09 6.38 2.90
N ASP A 45 -38.38 5.45 2.00
CA ASP A 45 -37.36 4.55 1.44
C ASP A 45 -36.34 5.35 0.61
N SER A 46 -36.78 6.34 -0.18
CA SER A 46 -35.91 7.23 -0.94
C SER A 46 -34.98 8.05 -0.04
N ILE A 47 -35.51 8.63 1.05
CA ILE A 47 -34.71 9.40 2.03
C ILE A 47 -33.64 8.52 2.68
N ARG A 48 -33.96 7.25 2.98
CA ARG A 48 -32.98 6.30 3.55
C ARG A 48 -31.86 5.98 2.56
N VAL A 49 -32.21 5.73 1.30
CA VAL A 49 -31.20 5.47 0.26
C VAL A 49 -30.31 6.68 0.07
N GLU A 50 -30.87 7.89 -0.01
CA GLU A 50 -30.11 9.13 -0.13
C GLU A 50 -29.17 9.34 1.07
N SER A 51 -29.65 9.14 2.30
CA SER A 51 -28.82 9.22 3.51
C SER A 51 -27.66 8.23 3.46
N ASN A 52 -27.90 6.98 3.08
CA ASN A 52 -26.86 5.97 2.97
C ASN A 52 -25.80 6.34 1.91
N VAL A 53 -26.22 6.92 0.79
CA VAL A 53 -25.29 7.38 -0.27
C VAL A 53 -24.44 8.55 0.24
N VAL A 54 -25.05 9.50 0.95
CA VAL A 54 -24.33 10.62 1.57
C VAL A 54 -23.33 10.13 2.62
N ASP A 55 -23.74 9.20 3.50
CA ASP A 55 -22.87 8.63 4.53
C ASP A 55 -21.73 7.81 3.94
N ALA A 56 -21.98 7.07 2.85
CA ALA A 56 -20.94 6.37 2.10
C ALA A 56 -19.94 7.35 1.47
N GLY A 57 -20.42 8.45 0.86
CA GLY A 57 -19.53 9.48 0.30
C GLY A 57 -18.66 10.14 1.37
N LYS A 58 -19.23 10.46 2.53
CA LYS A 58 -18.46 10.99 3.68
C LYS A 58 -17.47 9.99 4.25
N SER A 59 -17.84 8.70 4.30
CA SER A 59 -16.94 7.62 4.71
C SER A 59 -15.76 7.48 3.74
N TYR A 60 -16.02 7.62 2.43
CA TYR A 60 -14.99 7.60 1.41
C TYR A 60 -13.98 8.75 1.60
N PHE A 61 -14.45 9.98 1.80
CA PHE A 61 -13.55 11.11 2.08
C PHE A 61 -12.78 10.97 3.40
N ALA A 62 -13.37 10.33 4.41
CA ALA A 62 -12.67 10.00 5.65
C ALA A 62 -11.54 8.98 5.41
N ALA A 63 -11.75 7.98 4.55
CA ALA A 63 -10.72 7.03 4.16
C ALA A 63 -9.56 7.72 3.42
N GLU A 64 -9.84 8.62 2.48
CA GLU A 64 -8.81 9.40 1.76
C GLU A 64 -7.97 10.26 2.70
N ALA A 65 -8.60 10.96 3.64
CA ALA A 65 -7.87 11.72 4.65
C ALA A 65 -7.02 10.84 5.59
N GLY A 66 -7.45 9.59 5.83
CA GLY A 66 -6.62 8.59 6.50
C GLY A 66 -5.36 8.26 5.70
N ILE A 67 -5.53 8.00 4.40
CA ILE A 67 -4.41 7.77 3.47
C ILE A 67 -3.44 8.94 3.44
N GLU A 68 -3.91 10.18 3.28
CA GLU A 68 -3.05 11.37 3.25
C GLU A 68 -2.23 11.53 4.53
N ARG A 69 -2.86 11.29 5.69
CA ARG A 69 -2.16 11.33 6.97
C ARG A 69 -1.10 10.21 7.05
N GLY A 70 -1.44 9.01 6.60
CA GLY A 70 -0.49 7.90 6.47
C GLY A 70 0.71 8.26 5.59
N LEU A 71 0.47 8.88 4.43
CA LEU A 71 1.51 9.34 3.51
C LEU A 71 2.43 10.39 4.17
N TYR A 72 1.85 11.35 4.89
CA TYR A 72 2.61 12.35 5.64
C TYR A 72 3.53 11.71 6.67
N TYR A 73 3.03 10.72 7.45
CA TYR A 73 3.87 10.04 8.43
C TYR A 73 4.91 9.13 7.78
N HIS A 74 4.59 8.47 6.67
CA HIS A 74 5.55 7.66 5.92
C HIS A 74 6.76 8.49 5.46
N GLU A 75 6.51 9.69 4.92
CA GLU A 75 7.56 10.59 4.42
C GLU A 75 8.45 11.16 5.53
N ASN A 76 7.86 11.50 6.69
CA ASN A 76 8.57 12.18 7.78
C ASN A 76 9.26 11.25 8.78
N ASN A 77 9.14 9.92 8.63
CA ASN A 77 9.74 8.94 9.55
C ASN A 77 10.83 8.11 8.86
N LEU A 78 11.58 7.35 9.67
CA LEU A 78 12.65 6.47 9.21
C LEU A 78 12.10 5.21 8.50
N SER A 79 12.98 4.52 7.76
CA SER A 79 12.63 3.29 7.03
C SER A 79 11.97 2.27 7.94
N GLY A 80 10.89 1.64 7.46
CA GLY A 80 10.18 0.60 8.21
C GLY A 80 9.27 1.16 9.30
N PHE A 81 8.96 2.46 9.36
CA PHE A 81 7.98 2.99 10.30
C PHE A 81 6.59 2.37 10.07
N GLU A 82 6.00 1.77 11.10
CA GLU A 82 4.65 1.20 11.11
C GLU A 82 3.83 1.86 12.21
N ILE A 83 2.55 2.15 11.92
CA ILE A 83 1.62 2.74 12.86
C ILE A 83 0.19 2.37 12.50
N GLU A 84 -0.70 2.31 13.49
CA GLU A 84 -2.14 2.27 13.30
C GLU A 84 -2.79 3.31 14.21
N GLU A 85 -3.43 4.33 13.62
CA GLU A 85 -4.03 5.43 14.36
C GLU A 85 -5.44 5.73 13.85
N SER A 86 -6.29 6.18 14.77
CA SER A 86 -7.64 6.66 14.44
C SER A 86 -7.85 8.08 14.93
N PHE A 87 -8.58 8.87 14.14
CA PHE A 87 -8.91 10.24 14.45
C PHE A 87 -10.33 10.58 13.98
N ASN A 88 -10.93 11.55 14.66
CA ASN A 88 -12.30 11.99 14.38
C ASN A 88 -12.29 13.40 13.82
N PHE A 89 -13.06 13.66 12.76
CA PHE A 89 -13.19 15.00 12.22
C PHE A 89 -14.07 15.87 13.14
N ARG A 90 -13.45 16.90 13.75
CA ARG A 90 -14.16 17.89 14.59
C ARG A 90 -14.86 18.95 13.74
N ALA A 91 -15.92 18.57 13.02
CA ALA A 91 -16.99 19.49 12.62
C ALA A 91 -18.10 18.73 11.89
N GLN A 92 -19.32 18.78 12.43
CA GLN A 92 -20.63 18.48 11.81
C GLN A 92 -20.86 17.09 11.17
N ASN A 93 -19.84 16.30 10.87
CA ASN A 93 -19.95 15.07 10.08
C ASN A 93 -19.75 13.78 10.87
N GLN A 94 -19.26 13.80 12.12
CA GLN A 94 -19.04 12.62 12.98
C GLN A 94 -18.27 11.45 12.34
N ALA A 95 -17.64 11.66 11.19
CA ALA A 95 -16.89 10.62 10.51
C ALA A 95 -15.60 10.31 11.29
N GLN A 96 -15.31 9.02 11.41
CA GLN A 96 -14.06 8.53 11.95
C GLN A 96 -13.18 8.09 10.79
N ALA A 97 -11.90 8.47 10.83
CA ALA A 97 -10.87 7.93 9.95
C ALA A 97 -9.89 7.09 10.78
N THR A 98 -9.43 6.00 10.19
CA THR A 98 -8.32 5.18 10.69
C THR A 98 -7.32 5.03 9.57
N TYR A 99 -6.03 5.09 9.87
CA TYR A 99 -4.99 4.76 8.91
C TYR A 99 -3.98 3.80 9.51
N LYS A 100 -3.40 2.97 8.66
CA LYS A 100 -2.40 1.97 9.03
C LYS A 100 -1.28 1.97 8.01
N ILE A 101 -0.03 1.98 8.48
CA ILE A 101 1.17 1.89 7.65
C ILE A 101 1.82 0.53 7.90
N ILE A 102 2.00 -0.25 6.84
CA ILE A 102 2.68 -1.55 6.85
C ILE A 102 3.91 -1.41 5.95
N ALA A 103 5.09 -1.54 6.56
CA ALA A 103 6.36 -1.20 5.92
C ALA A 103 7.50 -2.16 6.30
N GLN A 104 7.24 -3.24 7.04
CA GLN A 104 8.23 -4.22 7.47
C GLN A 104 7.85 -5.65 7.08
N GLU A 105 8.81 -6.40 6.52
CA GLU A 105 8.65 -7.84 6.23
C GLU A 105 9.95 -8.62 6.44
N GLU A 106 9.85 -9.94 6.60
CA GLU A 106 11.00 -10.85 6.70
C GLU A 106 11.71 -11.05 5.35
N ARG A 107 11.05 -10.72 4.24
CA ARG A 107 11.59 -10.83 2.89
C ARG A 107 11.32 -9.58 2.08
N VAL A 108 12.32 -9.17 1.30
CA VAL A 108 12.22 -8.07 0.34
C VAL A 108 12.58 -8.58 -1.05
N PRO A 109 11.73 -8.37 -2.08
CA PRO A 109 10.48 -7.58 -2.08
C PRO A 109 9.38 -8.07 -1.14
N CYS A 110 8.65 -7.11 -0.58
CA CYS A 110 7.56 -7.40 0.35
C CYS A 110 6.33 -7.95 -0.39
N LEU A 111 5.51 -8.73 0.32
CA LEU A 111 4.38 -9.50 -0.23
C LEU A 111 3.36 -8.67 -1.02
N HIS A 112 3.32 -7.37 -0.79
CA HIS A 112 2.43 -6.44 -1.50
C HIS A 112 2.85 -6.18 -2.95
N ARG A 113 4.01 -6.67 -3.39
CA ARG A 113 4.46 -6.64 -4.79
C ARG A 113 3.92 -7.86 -5.56
N PRO A 114 3.58 -7.73 -6.85
CA PRO A 114 3.13 -8.86 -7.69
C PRO A 114 4.21 -9.95 -7.92
N GLU A 115 5.49 -9.67 -7.65
CA GLU A 115 6.60 -10.60 -7.87
C GLU A 115 7.37 -10.83 -6.57
N GLU A 116 7.69 -12.10 -6.27
CA GLU A 116 8.50 -12.50 -5.10
C GLU A 116 9.97 -12.07 -5.19
N TRP A 117 10.44 -11.77 -6.40
CA TRP A 117 11.80 -11.37 -6.71
C TRP A 117 11.82 -9.98 -7.30
N ARG A 118 12.85 -9.18 -6.95
CA ARG A 118 13.07 -7.90 -7.61
C ARG A 118 13.92 -8.12 -8.84
N SER A 119 13.39 -7.70 -9.98
CA SER A 119 14.15 -7.42 -11.18
C SER A 119 15.13 -6.27 -10.99
N LEU A 120 16.38 -6.47 -11.40
CA LEU A 120 17.41 -5.45 -11.47
C LEU A 120 18.00 -5.46 -12.88
N GLY A 121 17.63 -4.45 -13.67
CA GLY A 121 18.13 -4.26 -15.03
C GLY A 121 19.61 -3.87 -15.05
N LEU A 122 20.22 -3.90 -16.24
CA LEU A 122 21.64 -3.57 -16.39
C LEU A 122 21.94 -2.13 -15.92
N GLN A 123 22.96 -1.95 -15.09
CA GLN A 123 23.34 -0.68 -14.46
C GLN A 123 22.27 -0.09 -13.51
N GLU A 124 21.18 -0.81 -13.27
CA GLU A 124 20.21 -0.42 -12.26
C GLU A 124 20.79 -0.69 -10.86
N SER A 125 20.40 0.16 -9.91
CA SER A 125 20.75 -0.02 -8.50
C SER A 125 19.50 -0.01 -7.63
N VAL A 126 19.54 -0.82 -6.57
CA VAL A 126 18.59 -0.79 -5.47
C VAL A 126 19.34 -0.56 -4.17
N SER A 127 18.68 0.11 -3.22
CA SER A 127 19.13 0.20 -1.85
C SER A 127 18.09 -0.36 -0.88
N TRP A 128 18.54 -1.12 0.10
CA TRP A 128 17.74 -1.58 1.23
C TRP A 128 18.36 -1.15 2.55
N SER A 129 17.55 -0.56 3.41
CA SER A 129 17.96 -0.23 4.78
C SER A 129 18.12 -1.53 5.56
N LEU A 130 19.30 -1.80 6.10
CA LEU A 130 19.55 -2.86 7.08
C LEU A 130 19.28 -2.35 8.50
N PHE A 131 18.22 -1.57 8.64
CA PHE A 131 17.70 -1.06 9.89
C PHE A 131 16.22 -0.77 9.73
N ARG A 132 15.50 -0.74 10.84
CA ARG A 132 14.11 -0.32 10.90
C ARG A 132 13.84 0.55 12.12
N TRP A 133 12.74 1.29 12.07
CA TRP A 133 12.20 1.98 13.22
C TRP A 133 11.11 1.15 13.88
N ASP A 134 11.23 0.97 15.19
CA ASP A 134 10.25 0.33 16.06
C ASP A 134 9.81 1.35 17.12
N GLU A 135 8.50 1.49 17.37
CA GLU A 135 8.01 2.46 18.35
C GLU A 135 8.52 2.19 19.78
N ASN A 136 8.75 0.93 20.13
CA ASN A 136 9.15 0.53 21.49
C ASN A 136 10.67 0.48 21.65
N LEU A 137 11.37 -0.01 20.63
CA LEU A 137 12.82 -0.22 20.67
C LEU A 137 13.61 0.94 20.05
N GLY A 138 12.92 1.87 19.36
CA GLY A 138 13.54 2.88 18.53
C GLY A 138 14.18 2.24 17.29
N ARG A 139 15.41 2.64 16.97
CA ARG A 139 16.15 2.08 15.83
C ARG A 139 16.64 0.67 16.15
N VAL A 140 16.25 -0.30 15.32
CA VAL A 140 16.76 -1.68 15.35
C VAL A 140 17.64 -1.90 14.13
N GLU A 141 18.91 -2.23 14.34
CA GLU A 141 19.86 -2.57 13.27
C GLU A 141 19.72 -4.05 12.92
N ILE A 142 19.77 -4.37 11.63
CA ILE A 142 19.66 -5.74 11.12
C ILE A 142 21.05 -6.19 10.74
N LYS A 143 21.50 -7.24 11.43
CA LYS A 143 22.88 -7.74 11.33
C LYS A 143 23.00 -9.03 10.54
N ASP A 144 21.93 -9.83 10.55
CA ASP A 144 21.88 -11.12 9.89
C ASP A 144 21.00 -10.99 8.65
N PHE A 145 21.52 -11.40 7.50
CA PHE A 145 20.77 -11.34 6.25
C PHE A 145 21.29 -12.38 5.25
N ASP A 146 20.38 -12.86 4.41
CA ASP A 146 20.70 -13.71 3.27
C ASP A 146 20.22 -13.04 1.98
N LEU A 147 21.16 -12.61 1.15
CA LEU A 147 20.88 -12.07 -0.17
C LEU A 147 21.02 -13.17 -1.23
N ALA A 148 19.89 -13.61 -1.77
CA ALA A 148 19.85 -14.53 -2.90
C ALA A 148 19.75 -13.77 -4.22
N TYR A 149 20.47 -14.24 -5.25
CA TYR A 149 20.33 -13.71 -6.61
C TYR A 149 20.57 -14.73 -7.71
N PHE A 150 19.93 -14.53 -8.86
CA PHE A 150 20.17 -15.30 -10.07
C PHE A 150 19.91 -14.46 -11.33
N VAL A 151 20.36 -14.95 -12.49
CA VAL A 151 20.06 -14.32 -13.78
C VAL A 151 18.77 -14.95 -14.32
N ASP A 152 17.72 -14.16 -14.51
CA ASP A 152 16.47 -14.66 -15.10
C ASP A 152 16.58 -14.66 -16.62
N ARG A 153 16.43 -15.85 -17.22
CA ARG A 153 16.42 -16.03 -18.66
C ARG A 153 15.27 -16.96 -19.01
N SER A 154 14.24 -16.38 -19.62
CA SER A 154 13.13 -17.13 -20.17
C SER A 154 13.63 -18.02 -21.32
N GLU A 155 13.54 -19.33 -21.11
CA GLU A 155 13.66 -20.41 -22.10
C GLU A 155 15.05 -20.80 -22.68
N ALA A 156 15.45 -22.02 -22.32
CA ALA A 156 16.14 -23.04 -23.14
C ALA A 156 17.60 -22.86 -23.60
N GLN A 157 18.32 -21.77 -23.33
CA GLN A 157 19.78 -21.77 -23.52
C GLN A 157 20.54 -21.27 -22.30
N PHE A 158 20.83 -22.22 -21.40
CA PHE A 158 21.79 -22.17 -20.30
C PHE A 158 23.25 -22.00 -20.77
N LYS A 159 23.52 -21.23 -21.82
CA LYS A 159 24.87 -20.72 -22.04
C LYS A 159 25.02 -19.55 -21.10
N GLY A 160 25.56 -19.83 -19.90
CA GLY A 160 26.01 -18.80 -18.98
C GLY A 160 26.84 -17.81 -19.78
N VAL A 161 26.36 -16.58 -19.89
CA VAL A 161 27.22 -15.53 -20.38
C VAL A 161 28.03 -15.15 -19.16
N ASN A 162 29.30 -15.55 -19.17
CA ASN A 162 30.26 -15.02 -18.22
C ASN A 162 30.21 -13.50 -18.38
N GLY A 163 29.90 -12.78 -17.30
CA GLY A 163 29.94 -11.32 -17.33
C GLY A 163 28.92 -10.59 -16.47
N ASN A 164 27.79 -11.20 -16.11
CA ASN A 164 26.89 -10.56 -15.14
C ASN A 164 27.45 -10.76 -13.74
N VAL A 165 27.65 -9.65 -13.03
CA VAL A 165 28.15 -9.66 -11.67
C VAL A 165 27.31 -8.72 -10.81
N LEU A 166 26.98 -9.18 -9.61
CA LEU A 166 26.31 -8.33 -8.64
C LEU A 166 27.37 -7.56 -7.88
N ARG A 167 27.45 -6.24 -8.12
CA ARG A 167 28.22 -5.37 -7.25
C ARG A 167 27.37 -5.05 -6.04
N TRP A 168 27.91 -5.24 -4.85
CA TRP A 168 27.24 -4.89 -3.61
C TRP A 168 28.11 -3.94 -2.80
N LYS A 169 27.45 -3.08 -2.01
CA LYS A 169 28.09 -2.13 -1.11
C LYS A 169 27.23 -1.94 0.13
N ILE A 170 27.81 -1.97 1.32
CA ILE A 170 27.13 -1.55 2.54
C ILE A 170 27.71 -0.21 2.97
N LEU A 171 26.85 0.79 3.11
CA LEU A 171 27.18 2.10 3.68
C LEU A 171 26.75 2.13 5.14
N GLY A 172 27.56 2.71 6.01
CA GLY A 172 27.22 2.88 7.42
C GLY A 172 27.85 4.12 8.01
N ILE A 173 27.33 4.59 9.15
CA ILE A 173 27.81 5.78 9.85
C ILE A 173 28.49 5.35 11.16
N ARG A 174 29.72 5.82 11.36
CA ARG A 174 30.48 5.62 12.60
C ARG A 174 31.15 6.93 13.03
N GLY A 175 30.87 7.38 14.25
CA GLY A 175 31.48 8.62 14.79
C GLY A 175 31.19 9.87 13.96
N GLY A 176 30.07 9.90 13.21
CA GLY A 176 29.71 11.00 12.32
C GLY A 176 30.35 10.96 10.93
N ALA A 177 31.19 9.96 10.63
CA ALA A 177 31.75 9.74 9.30
C ALA A 177 31.02 8.59 8.60
N THR A 178 30.88 8.71 7.27
CA THR A 178 30.37 7.62 6.42
C THR A 178 31.53 6.70 6.04
N GLN A 179 31.36 5.41 6.31
CA GLN A 179 32.29 4.35 5.92
C GLN A 179 31.54 3.34 5.05
N SER A 180 32.28 2.50 4.31
CA SER A 180 31.64 1.52 3.44
C SER A 180 32.46 0.26 3.22
N ILE A 181 31.79 -0.86 3.07
CA ILE A 181 32.37 -2.10 2.56
C ILE A 181 31.75 -2.42 1.20
N SER A 182 32.49 -3.08 0.31
CA SER A 182 31.93 -3.50 -0.97
C SER A 182 32.63 -4.71 -1.55
N GLY A 183 31.93 -5.41 -2.42
CA GLY A 183 32.43 -6.56 -3.15
C GLY A 183 31.76 -6.70 -4.52
N ILE A 184 32.25 -7.69 -5.27
CA ILE A 184 31.67 -8.12 -6.54
C ILE A 184 31.43 -9.62 -6.40
N LEU A 185 30.17 -10.04 -6.58
CA LEU A 185 29.80 -11.45 -6.60
C LEU A 185 29.71 -11.90 -8.05
N PRO A 186 30.64 -12.75 -8.51
CA PRO A 186 30.52 -13.35 -9.83
C PRO A 186 29.32 -14.29 -9.85
N TYR A 187 28.57 -14.29 -10.95
CA TYR A 187 27.52 -15.27 -11.13
C TYR A 187 28.10 -16.66 -11.43
N ASP A 188 27.60 -17.69 -10.73
CA ASP A 188 27.98 -19.09 -10.96
C ASP A 188 26.72 -19.91 -11.21
N SER A 189 26.56 -20.40 -12.45
CA SER A 189 25.38 -21.20 -12.81
C SER A 189 25.32 -22.55 -12.09
N GLY A 190 26.41 -23.03 -11.49
CA GLY A 190 26.44 -24.24 -10.67
C GLY A 190 25.90 -24.06 -9.24
N MET A 191 25.79 -22.81 -8.76
CA MET A 191 25.38 -22.48 -7.40
C MET A 191 24.15 -21.58 -7.35
N SER A 192 23.34 -21.52 -8.40
CA SER A 192 22.15 -20.66 -8.48
C SER A 192 20.98 -21.16 -7.60
N PRO A 193 20.30 -20.28 -6.82
CA PRO A 193 20.62 -18.87 -6.65
C PRO A 193 21.92 -18.69 -5.85
N ASN A 194 22.73 -17.73 -6.26
CA ASN A 194 23.94 -17.36 -5.55
C ASN A 194 23.57 -16.57 -4.28
N HIS A 195 24.40 -16.69 -3.25
CA HIS A 195 24.14 -16.08 -1.95
C HIS A 195 25.27 -15.12 -1.52
N LEU A 196 24.90 -14.12 -0.70
CA LEU A 196 25.79 -13.29 0.10
C LEU A 196 25.23 -13.24 1.52
N GLU A 197 26.03 -13.63 2.48
CA GLU A 197 25.66 -13.73 3.89
C GLU A 197 26.48 -12.75 4.75
N GLU A 198 26.02 -12.44 5.96
CA GLU A 198 26.76 -11.56 6.87
C GLU A 198 28.10 -12.15 7.36
N SER A 199 28.28 -13.46 7.19
CA SER A 199 29.49 -14.20 7.56
C SER A 199 30.63 -14.05 6.54
N ASP A 200 30.35 -13.50 5.36
CA ASP A 200 31.34 -13.28 4.30
C ASP A 200 32.31 -12.13 4.60
N ASP A 201 33.43 -12.13 3.87
CA ASP A 201 34.48 -11.12 3.93
C ASP A 201 34.37 -10.09 2.80
N ALA A 202 34.82 -8.85 3.06
CA ALA A 202 34.68 -7.73 2.15
C ALA A 202 35.95 -6.87 2.04
N ASN A 203 35.98 -5.96 1.05
CA ASN A 203 36.95 -4.87 1.07
C ASN A 203 36.35 -3.68 1.84
N PHE A 204 37.05 -3.22 2.87
CA PHE A 204 36.66 -2.05 3.67
C PHE A 204 37.27 -0.77 3.14
N TYR A 205 36.44 0.28 3.07
CA TYR A 205 36.80 1.62 2.62
C TYR A 205 36.36 2.66 3.65
N GLU A 206 37.32 3.38 4.21
CA GLU A 206 37.07 4.57 5.02
C GLU A 206 37.26 5.83 4.18
N GLY A 207 36.21 6.66 4.09
CA GLY A 207 36.25 7.94 3.40
C GLY A 207 36.03 9.10 4.37
N GLN A 208 37.11 9.73 4.83
CA GLN A 208 37.01 11.12 5.28
C GLN A 208 37.12 12.03 4.06
N SER A 209 36.21 13.00 3.92
CA SER A 209 36.28 14.00 2.84
C SER A 209 37.67 14.66 2.83
N GLY A 210 38.44 14.46 1.76
CA GLY A 210 39.82 14.96 1.62
C GLY A 210 40.94 14.07 2.18
N GLY A 211 40.66 12.85 2.65
CA GLY A 211 41.64 11.90 3.18
C GLY A 211 42.08 10.79 2.20
N THR A 212 43.11 10.04 2.59
CA THR A 212 43.55 8.81 1.90
C THR A 212 42.60 7.65 2.20
N PHE A 213 42.18 6.93 1.16
CA PHE A 213 41.39 5.71 1.31
C PHE A 213 42.19 4.63 2.06
N PHE A 214 41.69 4.19 3.21
CA PHE A 214 42.16 2.97 3.84
C PHE A 214 41.45 1.78 3.16
N ASN A 215 42.22 0.77 2.74
CA ASN A 215 41.71 -0.47 2.15
C ASN A 215 42.17 -1.65 3.01
N ASP A 216 41.23 -2.30 3.68
CA ASP A 216 41.47 -3.56 4.39
C ASP A 216 40.81 -4.71 3.62
N PRO A 217 41.60 -5.56 2.93
CA PRO A 217 41.06 -6.74 2.27
C PRO A 217 40.71 -7.81 3.31
N HIS A 218 39.55 -8.44 3.16
CA HIS A 218 39.00 -9.44 4.09
C HIS A 218 38.48 -8.89 5.42
N TYR A 219 37.82 -7.73 5.38
CA TYR A 219 37.09 -7.19 6.52
C TYR A 219 35.74 -7.92 6.69
N PRO A 220 35.44 -8.54 7.85
CA PRO A 220 34.20 -9.27 8.04
C PRO A 220 32.96 -8.38 7.96
N ILE A 221 31.93 -8.78 7.20
CA ILE A 221 30.69 -8.01 7.04
C ILE A 221 30.00 -7.80 8.40
N ILE A 222 29.87 -8.85 9.20
CA ILE A 222 29.28 -8.77 10.54
C ILE A 222 29.96 -7.71 11.42
N GLN A 223 31.29 -7.63 11.38
CA GLN A 223 32.05 -6.63 12.13
C GLN A 223 31.75 -5.21 11.62
N PHE A 224 31.42 -5.03 10.34
CA PHE A 224 30.98 -3.74 9.82
C PHE A 224 29.62 -3.37 10.42
N LEU A 225 28.65 -4.28 10.33
CA LEU A 225 27.28 -4.06 10.78
C LEU A 225 27.19 -3.78 12.28
N GLU A 226 28.05 -4.40 13.10
CA GLU A 226 28.10 -4.16 14.54
C GLU A 226 28.67 -2.80 14.94
N ASN A 227 29.58 -2.26 14.13
CA ASN A 227 30.32 -1.03 14.45
C ASN A 227 29.74 0.23 13.80
N HIS A 228 28.73 0.07 12.94
CA HIS A 228 28.11 1.15 12.17
C HIS A 228 26.61 1.24 12.43
N GLN A 229 26.09 2.44 12.19
CA GLN A 229 24.67 2.75 12.31
C GLN A 229 24.09 3.12 10.95
N PHE A 230 22.78 2.95 10.79
CA PHE A 230 22.07 3.27 9.55
C PHE A 230 22.66 2.54 8.35
N ASN A 231 22.91 1.24 8.54
CA ASN A 231 23.50 0.41 7.51
C ASN A 231 22.55 0.30 6.30
N THR A 232 23.05 0.56 5.09
CA THR A 232 22.27 0.47 3.85
C THR A 232 23.01 -0.41 2.86
N LEU A 233 22.38 -1.52 2.47
CA LEU A 233 22.85 -2.40 1.41
C LEU A 233 22.45 -1.83 0.06
N ILE A 234 23.42 -1.61 -0.82
CA ILE A 234 23.24 -1.14 -2.19
C ILE A 234 23.70 -2.26 -3.12
N LEU A 235 22.83 -2.62 -4.05
CA LEU A 235 23.10 -3.62 -5.08
C LEU A 235 23.03 -2.97 -6.44
N THR A 236 23.99 -3.28 -7.28
CA THR A 236 24.05 -2.80 -8.66
C THR A 236 24.34 -3.96 -9.59
N ASN A 237 23.49 -4.15 -10.59
CA ASN A 237 23.75 -5.10 -11.66
C ASN A 237 24.79 -4.49 -12.61
N VAL A 238 26.00 -5.04 -12.60
CA VAL A 238 27.09 -4.56 -13.47
C VAL A 238 27.61 -5.67 -14.36
N VAL A 239 28.22 -5.25 -15.45
CA VAL A 239 28.91 -6.13 -16.38
C VAL A 239 30.40 -6.13 -16.05
N GLU A 240 30.97 -7.32 -15.94
CA GLU A 240 32.41 -7.51 -15.87
C GLU A 240 33.08 -6.88 -17.11
N LEU A 241 34.07 -6.03 -16.87
CA LEU A 241 34.77 -5.26 -17.92
C LEU A 241 35.25 -6.13 -19.10
N ALA A 242 35.69 -7.37 -18.82
CA ALA A 242 36.14 -8.31 -19.84
C ALA A 242 35.05 -8.70 -20.86
N ASN A 243 33.78 -8.64 -20.45
CA ASN A 243 32.63 -9.13 -21.21
C ASN A 243 31.75 -7.99 -21.78
N GLN A 244 32.13 -6.72 -21.56
CA GLN A 244 31.39 -5.55 -22.08
C GLN A 244 31.33 -5.50 -23.62
N ALA A 245 32.28 -6.14 -24.29
CA ALA A 245 32.33 -6.19 -25.75
C ALA A 245 31.40 -7.27 -26.36
N ASP A 246 30.82 -8.16 -25.56
CA ASP A 246 29.90 -9.18 -26.04
C ASP A 246 28.51 -8.55 -26.32
N PRO A 247 28.00 -8.63 -27.57
CA PRO A 247 26.70 -8.09 -27.93
C PRO A 247 25.54 -8.66 -27.11
N LEU A 248 25.66 -9.89 -26.61
CA LEU A 248 24.62 -10.54 -25.80
C LEU A 248 24.53 -9.93 -24.39
N VAL A 249 25.63 -9.37 -23.88
CA VAL A 249 25.69 -8.70 -22.58
C VAL A 249 25.05 -7.29 -22.62
N GLN A 250 24.96 -6.71 -23.82
CA GLN A 250 24.35 -5.40 -24.01
C GLN A 250 22.83 -5.46 -24.23
N LEU A 251 22.25 -6.65 -24.36
CA LEU A 251 20.80 -6.85 -24.46
C LEU A 251 20.19 -6.84 -23.06
N PRO A 252 19.42 -5.80 -22.67
CA PRO A 252 18.92 -5.66 -21.28
C PRO A 252 18.08 -6.86 -20.83
N GLU A 253 17.26 -7.39 -21.74
CA GLU A 253 16.36 -8.53 -21.52
C GLU A 253 17.08 -9.84 -21.17
N LEU A 254 18.37 -9.97 -21.53
CA LEU A 254 19.16 -11.19 -21.27
C LEU A 254 20.07 -11.07 -20.05
N ASN A 255 20.11 -9.90 -19.40
CA ASN A 255 21.05 -9.60 -18.32
C ASN A 255 20.34 -9.02 -17.10
N GLU A 256 19.07 -9.34 -16.93
CA GLU A 256 18.30 -9.02 -15.75
C GLU A 256 18.69 -9.95 -14.59
N LEU A 257 18.94 -9.36 -13.43
CA LEU A 257 19.15 -10.11 -12.19
C LEU A 257 17.84 -10.13 -11.39
N LYS A 258 17.47 -11.30 -10.89
CA LYS A 258 16.45 -11.46 -9.86
C LYS A 258 17.15 -11.52 -8.52
N ILE A 259 16.75 -10.64 -7.61
CA ILE A 259 17.33 -10.51 -6.26
C ILE A 259 16.24 -10.60 -5.20
N GLN A 260 16.58 -11.18 -4.06
CA GLN A 260 15.72 -11.26 -2.88
C GLN A 260 16.58 -11.19 -1.63
N LEU A 261 16.20 -10.34 -0.68
CA LEU A 261 16.82 -10.25 0.64
C LEU A 261 15.90 -10.93 1.66
N SER A 262 16.44 -11.87 2.42
CA SER A 262 15.76 -12.50 3.56
C SER A 262 16.44 -12.11 4.86
N VAL A 263 15.65 -11.79 5.89
CA VAL A 263 16.15 -11.42 7.22
C VAL A 263 15.33 -12.14 8.30
N PRO A 264 15.95 -12.51 9.44
CA PRO A 264 15.23 -13.14 10.56
C PRO A 264 14.38 -12.13 11.35
N GLU A 265 14.86 -10.89 11.47
CA GLU A 265 14.17 -9.80 12.16
C GLU A 265 13.78 -8.76 11.12
N LYS A 266 12.50 -8.80 10.70
CA LYS A 266 11.89 -7.98 9.62
C LYS A 266 12.66 -6.72 9.24
N THR A 267 12.81 -6.48 7.94
CA THR A 267 13.47 -5.30 7.39
C THR A 267 12.50 -4.33 6.77
N ALA A 268 12.95 -3.09 6.58
CA ALA A 268 12.18 -2.06 5.91
C ALA A 268 11.95 -2.43 4.44
N CYS A 269 10.69 -2.42 4.04
CA CYS A 269 10.26 -2.62 2.67
C CYS A 269 10.65 -1.46 1.75
N GLU A 270 10.84 -1.77 0.47
CA GLU A 270 10.93 -0.75 -0.58
C GLU A 270 9.61 0.03 -0.75
N TYR A 271 8.50 -0.69 -0.63
CA TYR A 271 7.15 -0.16 -0.73
C TYR A 271 6.45 -0.29 0.62
N ALA A 272 5.77 0.76 1.05
CA ALA A 272 4.83 0.69 2.16
C ALA A 272 3.39 0.54 1.63
N LEU A 273 2.60 -0.29 2.30
CA LEU A 273 1.16 -0.32 2.15
C LEU A 273 0.55 0.63 3.19
N ILE A 274 -0.27 1.56 2.72
CA ILE A 274 -1.03 2.48 3.57
C ILE A 274 -2.50 2.15 3.37
N GLU A 275 -3.16 1.73 4.45
CA GLU A 275 -4.60 1.44 4.48
C GLU A 275 -5.31 2.60 5.17
N GLY A 276 -6.41 3.07 4.59
CA GLY A 276 -7.24 4.16 5.09
C GLY A 276 -8.68 3.70 5.17
N ASN A 277 -9.27 3.76 6.36
CA ASN A 277 -10.64 3.37 6.63
C ASN A 277 -11.45 4.57 7.11
N GLY A 278 -12.62 4.79 6.50
CA GLY A 278 -13.56 5.83 6.92
C GLY A 278 -14.90 5.24 7.32
N ILE A 279 -15.44 5.68 8.46
CA ILE A 279 -16.67 5.15 9.05
C ILE A 279 -17.63 6.29 9.38
N LEU A 280 -18.86 6.22 8.85
CA LEU A 280 -19.96 7.11 9.23
C LEU A 280 -21.32 6.43 9.04
N GLY A 281 -22.23 6.57 10.00
CA GLY A 281 -23.63 6.16 9.84
C GLY A 281 -23.85 4.66 9.60
N GLY A 282 -22.84 3.83 9.89
CA GLY A 282 -22.82 2.40 9.55
C GLY A 282 -22.28 2.08 8.15
N ALA A 283 -21.94 3.08 7.34
CA ALA A 283 -21.14 2.90 6.14
C ALA A 283 -19.65 2.81 6.51
N LEU A 284 -18.94 1.88 5.86
CA LEU A 284 -17.49 1.72 5.93
C LEU A 284 -16.96 1.81 4.49
N GLN A 285 -15.91 2.59 4.30
CA GLN A 285 -15.14 2.66 3.06
C GLN A 285 -13.68 2.43 3.40
N SER A 286 -13.00 1.60 2.61
CA SER A 286 -11.57 1.29 2.74
C SER A 286 -10.87 1.65 1.44
N LEU A 287 -9.70 2.25 1.58
CA LEU A 287 -8.81 2.59 0.47
C LEU A 287 -7.41 2.14 0.86
N ASP A 288 -6.68 1.58 -0.09
CA ASP A 288 -5.32 1.10 0.14
C ASP A 288 -4.41 1.68 -0.95
N VAL A 289 -3.19 2.03 -0.56
CA VAL A 289 -2.21 2.66 -1.43
C VAL A 289 -0.85 2.04 -1.21
N GLN A 290 -0.16 1.74 -2.31
CA GLN A 290 1.22 1.32 -2.28
C GLN A 290 2.11 2.48 -2.70
N VAL A 291 3.07 2.85 -1.85
CA VAL A 291 4.01 3.94 -2.14
C VAL A 291 5.45 3.51 -1.94
N GLN A 292 6.30 3.95 -2.86
CA GLN A 292 7.74 3.86 -2.73
C GLN A 292 8.27 5.18 -2.14
N ARG A 293 9.19 5.10 -1.19
CA ARG A 293 9.63 6.26 -0.40
C ARG A 293 10.17 7.43 -1.25
N ASP A 294 10.85 7.14 -2.35
CA ASP A 294 11.44 8.16 -3.23
C ASP A 294 10.59 8.46 -4.49
N SER A 295 9.34 7.98 -4.51
CA SER A 295 8.42 8.20 -5.63
C SER A 295 7.52 9.41 -5.40
N ALA A 296 6.95 9.96 -6.47
CA ALA A 296 5.94 11.00 -6.35
C ALA A 296 4.72 10.45 -5.60
N LEU A 297 4.37 11.08 -4.48
CA LEU A 297 3.19 10.69 -3.71
C LEU A 297 1.92 10.89 -4.54
N PRO A 298 0.94 9.96 -4.47
CA PRO A 298 -0.35 10.16 -5.11
C PRO A 298 -1.02 11.41 -4.51
N VAL A 299 -1.51 12.28 -5.39
CA VAL A 299 -2.26 13.47 -4.98
C VAL A 299 -3.73 13.09 -4.91
N TYR A 300 -4.28 13.13 -3.70
CA TYR A 300 -5.72 13.11 -3.49
C TYR A 300 -6.23 14.54 -3.58
N ASP A 301 -7.42 14.73 -4.17
CA ASP A 301 -7.96 16.06 -4.48
C ASP A 301 -8.52 16.79 -3.23
N PHE A 302 -8.12 16.40 -2.01
CA PHE A 302 -8.63 16.94 -0.75
C PHE A 302 -7.55 17.60 0.11
N ALA A 303 -7.16 18.80 -0.27
CA ALA A 303 -6.86 19.82 0.73
C ALA A 303 -8.17 20.21 1.45
N LEU A 304 -8.45 19.68 2.65
CA LEU A 304 -9.35 20.18 3.73
C LEU A 304 -9.61 18.99 4.71
N TYR A 305 -9.28 19.01 6.01
CA TYR A 305 -9.57 20.01 7.04
C TYR A 305 -8.59 19.90 8.22
N GLN A 306 -7.59 20.78 8.27
CA GLN A 306 -7.25 21.50 9.51
C GLN A 306 -7.40 22.99 9.20
N THR A 307 -8.61 23.49 9.34
CA THR A 307 -8.76 24.88 9.78
C THR A 307 -8.93 24.82 11.30
N GLU A 308 -7.80 24.70 11.99
CA GLU A 308 -7.55 25.47 13.22
C GLU A 308 -6.26 26.25 13.01
#